data_AF-A0A5N7ZIT7-F1
#
_entry.id   AF-A0A5N7ZIT7-F1
#
_cell.length_a   1.000
_cell.length_b   1.000
_cell.length_c   1.000
_cell.angle_alpha   90.00
_cell.angle_beta   90.00
_cell.angle_gamma   90.00
#
_symmetry.space_group_name_H-M   'P 1'
#
loop_
_entity.id
_entity.type
_entity.pdbx_description
1 polymer ?
#
loop_
_entity_poly.entity_id
_entity_poly.type
_entity_poly.pdbx_seq_one_letter_code
_entity_poly.pdbx_strand_id
1 'polypeptide(L)'
;MTQKQIQEWKEQYGEVYLLPVEDKTAYLRLPKMADFKRAFTALQNDGEIAFGEVMLNTLFIGGDEDIKTVDEYFFAARKELKEFFIYDDAEITPDGNASIITIGEAKCKVRIIGRDDIKIAEKKNPSNKAFVTQEKLFERICVEKDDAFNDKENAKIRFPLYQAIEKLQNKKVVTIKKLSTRRSSIRMTPQPLSWPNISTLDYMTPT
;
A
#
# COMPACT_ATOMS: atom_id res chain seq x y z
N MET A 1 21.86 26.51 -5.87
CA MET A 1 20.39 26.70 -5.92
C MET A 1 20.08 28.18 -5.85
N THR A 2 19.17 28.71 -6.67
CA THR A 2 18.73 30.12 -6.58
C THR A 2 17.29 30.21 -6.07
N GLN A 3 16.95 31.30 -5.40
CA GLN A 3 15.59 31.51 -4.89
C GLN A 3 14.56 31.57 -6.04
N LYS A 4 14.98 32.06 -7.20
CA LYS A 4 14.17 32.10 -8.42
C LYS A 4 13.81 30.69 -8.92
N GLN A 5 14.78 29.77 -8.94
CA GLN A 5 14.55 28.38 -9.35
C GLN A 5 13.57 27.64 -8.43
N ILE A 6 13.65 27.88 -7.12
CA ILE A 6 12.70 27.31 -6.16
C ILE A 6 11.29 27.85 -6.43
N GLN A 7 11.17 29.15 -6.73
CA GLN A 7 9.88 29.76 -7.01
C GLN A 7 9.25 29.21 -8.30
N GLU A 8 10.03 29.09 -9.38
CA GLU A 8 9.60 28.49 -10.64
C GLU A 8 9.11 27.04 -10.45
N TRP A 9 9.84 26.24 -9.66
CA TRP A 9 9.42 24.88 -9.34
C TRP A 9 8.15 24.85 -8.48
N LYS A 10 8.00 25.77 -7.53
CA LYS A 10 6.79 25.83 -6.72
C LYS A 10 5.57 26.23 -7.53
N GLU A 11 5.73 27.12 -8.50
CA GLU A 11 4.67 27.48 -9.44
C GLU A 11 4.28 26.31 -10.35
N GLN A 12 5.26 25.53 -10.80
CA GLN A 12 5.01 24.41 -11.70
C GLN A 12 4.48 23.14 -11.00
N TYR A 13 4.99 22.84 -9.81
CA TYR A 13 4.79 21.56 -9.14
C TYR A 13 4.08 21.66 -7.78
N GLY A 14 3.91 22.88 -7.25
CA GLY A 14 3.35 23.12 -5.92
C GLY A 14 4.42 23.06 -4.83
N GLU A 15 4.31 22.12 -3.91
CA GLU A 15 5.30 21.96 -2.86
C GLU A 15 6.56 21.25 -3.39
N VAL A 16 7.72 21.76 -3.00
CA VAL A 16 9.03 21.21 -3.36
C VAL A 16 9.73 20.75 -2.10
N TYR A 17 10.26 19.53 -2.14
CA TYR A 17 10.90 18.84 -1.03
C TYR A 17 12.38 18.67 -1.32
N LEU A 18 13.20 18.81 -0.29
CA LEU A 18 14.63 18.58 -0.34
C LEU A 18 14.91 17.20 0.25
N LEU A 19 15.58 16.34 -0.51
CA LEU A 19 16.07 15.04 -0.08
C LEU A 19 17.60 15.11 0.04
N PRO A 20 18.16 15.26 1.25
CA PRO A 20 19.59 15.20 1.45
C PRO A 20 20.05 13.74 1.47
N VAL A 21 21.14 13.44 0.75
CA VAL A 21 21.76 12.11 0.74
C VAL A 21 23.27 12.30 0.90
N GLU A 22 23.74 12.24 2.14
CA GLU A 22 25.13 12.51 2.50
C GLU A 22 25.64 13.86 1.98
N ASP A 23 26.57 13.85 1.01
CA ASP A 23 27.15 15.02 0.37
C ASP A 23 26.32 15.58 -0.79
N LYS A 24 25.21 14.93 -1.13
CA LYS A 24 24.37 15.23 -2.30
C LYS A 24 22.97 15.69 -1.92
N THR A 25 22.30 16.36 -2.85
CA THR A 25 20.94 16.87 -2.65
C THR A 25 20.07 16.65 -3.89
N ALA A 26 18.90 16.04 -3.68
CA ALA A 26 17.83 15.99 -4.68
C ALA A 26 16.66 16.90 -4.28
N TYR A 27 15.95 17.41 -5.27
CA TYR A 27 14.71 18.16 -5.11
C TYR A 27 13.58 17.37 -5.74
N LEU A 28 12.52 17.16 -4.97
CA LEU A 28 11.38 16.32 -5.34
C LEU A 28 10.08 17.12 -5.33
N ARG A 29 9.16 16.78 -6.24
CA ARG A 29 7.74 17.18 -6.13
C ARG A 29 6.93 16.11 -5.41
N LEU A 30 5.72 16.46 -4.97
CA LEU A 30 4.77 15.46 -4.48
C LEU A 30 4.30 14.52 -5.61
N PRO A 31 4.06 13.24 -5.29
CA PRO A 31 3.47 12.30 -6.23
C PRO A 31 1.98 12.60 -6.47
N LYS A 32 1.56 12.37 -7.70
CA LYS A 32 0.18 12.30 -8.15
C LYS A 32 -0.26 10.84 -8.26
N MET A 33 -1.56 10.58 -8.40
CA MET A 33 -2.06 9.21 -8.56
C MET A 33 -1.48 8.49 -9.79
N ALA A 34 -1.21 9.20 -10.89
CA ALA A 34 -0.54 8.62 -12.05
C ALA A 34 0.87 8.07 -11.72
N ASP A 35 1.61 8.75 -10.84
CA ASP A 35 2.95 8.32 -10.43
C ASP A 35 2.86 7.03 -9.61
N PHE A 36 1.93 6.98 -8.65
CA PHE A 36 1.65 5.76 -7.88
C PHE A 36 1.19 4.61 -8.79
N LYS A 37 0.28 4.86 -9.73
CA LYS A 37 -0.17 3.83 -10.68
C LYS A 37 1.01 3.22 -11.43
N ARG A 38 1.94 4.04 -11.92
CA ARG A 38 3.15 3.58 -12.61
C ARG A 38 4.08 2.81 -11.68
N ALA A 39 4.38 3.36 -10.51
CA ALA A 39 5.31 2.76 -9.55
C ALA A 39 4.79 1.43 -9.00
N PHE A 40 3.49 1.32 -8.67
CA PHE A 40 2.89 0.07 -8.21
C PHE A 40 2.81 -0.99 -9.31
N THR A 41 2.66 -0.60 -10.58
CA THR A 41 2.82 -1.56 -11.68
C THR A 41 4.26 -2.08 -11.75
N ALA A 42 5.26 -1.22 -11.60
CA ALA A 42 6.66 -1.66 -11.51
C ALA A 42 6.91 -2.56 -10.29
N LEU A 43 6.31 -2.24 -9.13
CA LEU A 43 6.36 -3.09 -7.94
C LEU A 43 5.83 -4.50 -8.21
N GLN A 44 4.70 -4.61 -8.91
CA GLN A 44 4.07 -5.89 -9.23
C GLN A 44 4.90 -6.72 -10.21
N ASN A 45 5.60 -6.07 -11.14
CA ASN A 45 6.36 -6.76 -12.18
C ASN A 45 7.78 -7.10 -11.74
N ASP A 46 8.48 -6.14 -11.13
CA ASP A 46 9.93 -6.13 -10.95
C ASP A 46 10.36 -5.86 -9.50
N GLY A 47 9.38 -5.71 -8.58
CA GLY A 47 9.62 -5.67 -7.15
C GLY A 47 9.98 -4.30 -6.58
N GLU A 48 10.44 -4.35 -5.33
CA GLU A 48 10.55 -3.20 -4.44
C GLU A 48 11.60 -2.15 -4.88
N ILE A 49 12.63 -2.60 -5.60
CA ILE A 49 13.68 -1.75 -6.16
C ILE A 49 13.10 -0.93 -7.33
N ALA A 50 12.44 -1.59 -8.28
CA ALA A 50 11.82 -0.94 -9.44
C ALA A 50 10.76 0.10 -9.05
N PHE A 51 10.01 -0.15 -7.96
CA PHE A 51 9.12 0.87 -7.38
C PHE A 51 9.89 2.15 -7.00
N GLY A 52 11.02 1.98 -6.29
CA GLY A 52 11.88 3.08 -5.85
C GLY A 52 12.48 3.84 -7.02
N GLU A 53 12.97 3.13 -8.04
CA GLU A 53 13.50 3.72 -9.27
C GLU A 53 12.46 4.57 -9.99
N VAL A 54 11.26 4.01 -10.20
CA VAL A 54 10.18 4.74 -10.87
C VAL A 54 9.77 5.97 -10.07
N MET A 55 9.63 5.86 -8.74
CA MET A 55 9.26 6.99 -7.89
C MET A 55 10.34 8.07 -7.92
N LEU A 56 11.59 7.72 -7.63
CA LEU A 56 12.67 8.69 -7.59
C LEU A 56 12.81 9.41 -8.94
N ASN A 57 12.85 8.66 -10.05
CA ASN A 57 12.95 9.26 -11.39
C ASN A 57 11.76 10.16 -11.75
N THR A 58 10.55 9.79 -11.32
CA THR A 58 9.33 10.53 -11.68
C THR A 58 9.13 11.78 -10.84
N LEU A 59 9.64 11.80 -9.59
CA LEU A 59 9.48 12.90 -8.65
C LEU A 59 10.68 13.86 -8.63
N PHE A 60 11.85 13.42 -9.09
CA PHE A 60 13.04 14.25 -9.21
C PHE A 60 12.83 15.41 -10.18
N ILE A 61 12.97 16.63 -9.67
CA ILE A 61 12.84 17.87 -10.46
C ILE A 61 14.17 18.64 -10.59
N GLY A 62 15.20 18.22 -9.86
CA GLY A 62 16.57 18.73 -9.97
C GLY A 62 17.46 18.30 -8.81
N GLY A 63 18.73 18.69 -8.86
CA GLY A 63 19.75 18.32 -7.86
C GLY A 63 20.85 17.46 -8.45
N ASP A 64 21.52 16.69 -7.59
CA ASP A 64 22.59 15.77 -7.99
C ASP A 64 22.02 14.50 -8.62
N GLU A 65 22.35 14.28 -9.89
CA GLU A 65 21.87 13.14 -10.68
C GLU A 65 22.38 11.79 -10.15
N ASP A 66 23.53 11.77 -9.46
CA ASP A 66 24.09 10.54 -8.87
C ASP A 66 23.10 9.85 -7.91
N ILE A 67 22.19 10.61 -7.28
CA ILE A 67 21.16 10.07 -6.38
C ILE A 67 20.25 9.05 -7.08
N LYS A 68 20.05 9.17 -8.41
CA LYS A 68 19.21 8.24 -9.18
C LYS A 68 20.00 7.32 -10.12
N THR A 69 21.32 7.53 -10.26
CA THR A 69 22.16 6.78 -11.21
C THR A 69 23.27 5.96 -10.54
N VAL A 70 23.59 6.22 -9.27
CA VAL A 70 24.60 5.51 -8.49
C VAL A 70 23.92 4.75 -7.36
N ASP A 71 24.14 3.43 -7.33
CA ASP A 71 23.44 2.49 -6.44
C ASP A 71 23.51 2.86 -4.96
N GLU A 72 24.67 3.29 -4.47
CA GLU A 72 24.89 3.66 -3.06
C GLU A 72 23.94 4.80 -2.62
N TYR A 73 23.91 5.89 -3.40
CA TYR A 73 23.02 7.02 -3.14
C TYR A 73 21.55 6.66 -3.38
N PHE A 74 21.26 5.85 -4.39
CA PHE A 74 19.90 5.38 -4.67
C PHE A 74 19.33 4.58 -3.49
N PHE A 75 20.08 3.63 -2.94
CA PHE A 75 19.60 2.81 -1.83
C PHE A 75 19.39 3.61 -0.55
N ALA A 76 20.20 4.64 -0.31
CA ALA A 76 19.98 5.59 0.79
C ALA A 76 18.70 6.42 0.56
N ALA A 77 18.57 7.07 -0.61
CA ALA A 77 17.40 7.85 -1.00
C ALA A 77 16.08 7.05 -0.95
N ARG A 78 16.12 5.79 -1.39
CA ARG A 78 14.95 4.90 -1.42
C ARG A 78 14.36 4.64 -0.03
N LYS A 79 15.18 4.60 1.02
CA LYS A 79 14.69 4.40 2.39
C LYS A 79 13.83 5.57 2.84
N GLU A 80 14.32 6.80 2.66
CA GLU A 80 13.60 8.03 2.96
C GLU A 80 12.30 8.17 2.13
N LEU A 81 12.34 7.76 0.86
CA LEU A 81 11.14 7.76 0.00
C LEU A 81 9.98 6.94 0.59
N LYS A 82 10.24 5.86 1.34
CA LYS A 82 9.16 5.06 1.93
C LYS A 82 8.35 5.85 2.96
N GLU A 83 9.01 6.73 3.72
CA GLU A 83 8.36 7.57 4.73
C GLU A 83 7.66 8.78 4.10
N PHE A 84 8.19 9.27 2.96
CA PHE A 84 7.63 10.39 2.22
C PHE A 84 6.21 10.16 1.67
N PHE A 85 5.76 8.91 1.53
CA PHE A 85 4.48 8.54 0.90
C PHE A 85 3.37 8.16 1.88
N ILE A 86 3.52 8.49 3.17
CA ILE A 86 2.52 8.15 4.18
C ILE A 86 1.44 9.22 4.20
N TYR A 87 0.19 8.82 3.95
CA TYR A 87 -0.99 9.67 4.06
C TYR A 87 -1.81 9.29 5.29
N ASP A 88 -2.50 10.27 5.87
CA ASP A 88 -3.41 10.05 6.98
C ASP A 88 -4.54 9.11 6.59
N ASP A 89 -4.94 8.25 7.53
CA ASP A 89 -6.06 7.36 7.36
C ASP A 89 -7.38 8.14 7.27
N ALA A 90 -8.29 7.70 6.41
CA ALA A 90 -9.64 8.27 6.37
C ALA A 90 -10.47 7.81 7.58
N GLU A 91 -11.33 8.69 8.07
CA GLU A 91 -12.34 8.35 9.06
C GLU A 91 -13.60 7.81 8.37
N ILE A 92 -14.21 6.76 8.93
CA ILE A 92 -15.40 6.13 8.36
C ILE A 92 -16.52 6.14 9.40
N THR A 93 -17.60 6.85 9.12
CA THR A 93 -18.78 6.92 9.99
C THR A 93 -20.01 6.29 9.30
N PRO A 94 -20.83 5.50 10.02
CA PRO A 94 -22.05 4.93 9.45
C PRO A 94 -23.14 5.98 9.29
N ASP A 95 -23.86 5.93 8.16
CA ASP A 95 -25.00 6.81 7.87
C ASP A 95 -26.14 5.98 7.24
N GLY A 96 -26.98 5.38 8.09
CA GLY A 96 -28.03 4.45 7.65
C GLY A 96 -27.46 3.25 6.86
N ASN A 97 -27.88 3.11 5.60
CA ASN A 97 -27.37 2.09 4.67
C ASN A 97 -26.16 2.56 3.83
N ALA A 98 -25.48 3.61 4.29
CA ALA A 98 -24.31 4.19 3.67
C ALA A 98 -23.19 4.39 4.71
N SER A 99 -22.04 4.84 4.24
CA SER A 99 -20.92 5.25 5.07
C SER A 99 -20.41 6.60 4.57
N ILE A 100 -20.09 7.49 5.49
CA ILE A 100 -19.41 8.75 5.21
C ILE A 100 -17.92 8.51 5.44
N ILE A 101 -17.13 8.81 4.41
CA ILE A 101 -15.66 8.78 4.46
C ILE A 101 -15.20 10.23 4.55
N THR A 102 -14.47 10.56 5.61
CA THR A 102 -13.91 11.90 5.85
C THR A 102 -12.39 11.85 5.71
N ILE A 103 -11.83 12.78 4.94
CA ILE A 103 -10.39 12.92 4.69
C ILE A 103 -10.05 14.41 4.80
N GLY A 104 -9.41 14.79 5.90
CA GLY A 104 -9.26 16.21 6.26
C GLY A 104 -10.63 16.88 6.38
N GLU A 105 -10.85 17.97 5.65
CA GLU A 105 -12.12 18.70 5.62
C GLU A 105 -13.13 18.15 4.60
N ALA A 106 -12.68 17.26 3.70
CA ALA A 106 -13.51 16.75 2.61
C ALA A 106 -14.24 15.46 3.02
N LYS A 107 -15.50 15.33 2.63
CA LYS A 107 -16.31 14.12 2.85
C LYS A 107 -16.92 13.57 1.56
N CYS A 108 -17.14 12.27 1.55
CA CYS A 108 -17.99 11.61 0.57
C CYS A 108 -18.87 10.55 1.22
N LYS A 109 -20.05 10.35 0.64
CA LYS A 109 -21.00 9.33 1.04
C LYS A 109 -20.96 8.18 0.03
N VAL A 110 -20.71 6.98 0.52
CA VAL A 110 -20.71 5.75 -0.28
C VAL A 110 -21.80 4.81 0.23
N ARG A 111 -22.57 4.21 -0.68
CA ARG A 111 -23.52 3.15 -0.31
C ARG A 111 -22.79 1.85 0.00
N ILE A 112 -23.52 0.88 0.58
CA ILE A 112 -23.01 -0.48 0.78
C ILE A 112 -22.45 -1.07 -0.53
N ILE A 113 -21.28 -1.67 -0.42
CA ILE A 113 -20.56 -2.32 -1.52
C ILE A 113 -21.11 -3.73 -1.72
N GLY A 114 -21.73 -3.98 -2.87
CA GLY A 114 -22.22 -5.28 -3.29
C GLY A 114 -21.21 -6.07 -4.12
N ARG A 115 -21.40 -7.39 -4.23
CA ARG A 115 -20.56 -8.27 -5.06
C ARG A 115 -20.55 -7.85 -6.53
N ASP A 116 -21.69 -7.41 -7.05
CA ASP A 116 -21.78 -6.98 -8.45
C ASP A 116 -21.05 -5.66 -8.70
N ASP A 117 -20.91 -4.80 -7.67
CA ASP A 117 -20.10 -3.59 -7.79
C ASP A 117 -18.63 -3.92 -8.02
N ILE A 118 -18.11 -4.89 -7.24
CA ILE A 118 -16.74 -5.38 -7.36
C ILE A 118 -16.52 -6.01 -8.73
N LYS A 119 -17.36 -6.95 -9.15
CA LYS A 119 -17.25 -7.62 -10.46
C LYS A 119 -17.24 -6.62 -11.62
N ILE A 120 -18.10 -5.60 -11.56
CA ILE A 120 -18.18 -4.58 -12.61
C ILE A 120 -16.94 -3.69 -12.59
N ALA A 121 -16.43 -3.34 -11.41
CA ALA A 121 -15.19 -2.56 -11.28
C ALA A 121 -13.98 -3.34 -11.83
N GLU A 122 -13.85 -4.61 -11.50
CA GLU A 122 -12.79 -5.50 -12.01
C GLU A 122 -12.87 -5.66 -13.53
N LYS A 123 -14.08 -5.85 -14.08
CA LYS A 123 -14.29 -5.93 -15.53
C LYS A 123 -13.84 -4.65 -16.26
N LYS A 124 -13.89 -3.49 -15.59
CA LYS A 124 -13.37 -2.22 -16.10
C LYS A 124 -11.85 -2.05 -15.93
N ASN A 125 -11.16 -3.03 -15.35
CA ASN A 125 -9.71 -3.07 -15.19
C ASN A 125 -9.11 -4.37 -15.78
N PRO A 126 -9.29 -4.65 -17.09
CA PRO A 126 -8.84 -5.90 -17.70
C PRO A 126 -7.31 -6.07 -17.66
N SER A 127 -6.55 -4.98 -17.58
CA SER A 127 -5.08 -4.99 -17.49
C SER A 127 -4.57 -5.09 -16.05
N ASN A 128 -5.44 -5.29 -15.06
CA ASN A 128 -5.11 -5.37 -13.64
C ASN A 128 -4.21 -4.22 -13.14
N LYS A 129 -4.41 -3.01 -13.65
CA LYS A 129 -3.61 -1.84 -13.28
C LYS A 129 -3.90 -1.45 -11.83
N ALA A 130 -2.86 -1.08 -11.10
CA ALA A 130 -2.96 -0.64 -9.72
C ALA A 130 -3.99 0.49 -9.55
N PHE A 131 -4.77 0.45 -8.48
CA PHE A 131 -5.81 1.41 -8.10
C PHE A 131 -6.99 1.59 -9.06
N VAL A 132 -6.94 1.09 -10.30
CA VAL A 132 -8.02 1.29 -11.28
C VAL A 132 -9.32 0.62 -10.81
N THR A 133 -9.25 -0.59 -10.25
CA THR A 133 -10.44 -1.25 -9.69
C THR A 133 -11.07 -0.41 -8.57
N GLN A 134 -10.27 0.14 -7.65
CA GLN A 134 -10.78 0.98 -6.55
C GLN A 134 -11.38 2.29 -7.08
N GLU A 135 -10.78 2.91 -8.10
CA GLU A 135 -11.33 4.07 -8.78
C GLU A 135 -12.71 3.76 -9.39
N LYS A 136 -12.83 2.64 -10.11
CA LYS A 136 -14.09 2.20 -10.75
C LYS A 136 -15.14 1.76 -9.74
N LEU A 137 -14.71 1.21 -8.62
CA LEU A 137 -15.60 0.88 -7.52
C LEU A 137 -16.15 2.16 -6.89
N PHE A 138 -15.30 3.13 -6.59
CA PHE A 138 -15.72 4.43 -6.05
C PHE A 138 -16.72 5.15 -6.96
N GLU A 139 -16.43 5.24 -8.27
CA GLU A 139 -17.34 5.83 -9.27
C GLU A 139 -18.75 5.21 -9.24
N ARG A 140 -18.86 3.96 -8.79
CA ARG A 140 -20.12 3.20 -8.79
C ARG A 140 -20.89 3.27 -7.48
N ILE A 141 -20.18 3.41 -6.35
CA ILE A 141 -20.77 3.38 -5.01
C ILE A 141 -20.92 4.78 -4.39
N CYS A 142 -20.23 5.78 -4.92
CA CYS A 142 -20.34 7.15 -4.45
C CYS A 142 -21.75 7.69 -4.75
N VAL A 143 -22.38 8.23 -3.72
CA VAL A 143 -23.72 8.83 -3.77
C VAL A 143 -23.59 10.34 -3.82
N GLU A 144 -22.78 10.90 -2.92
CA GLU A 144 -22.48 12.33 -2.78
C GLU A 144 -21.01 12.50 -2.43
N LYS A 145 -20.39 13.60 -2.85
CA LYS A 145 -19.00 13.92 -2.55
C LYS A 145 -18.74 15.41 -2.68
N ASP A 146 -17.82 15.91 -1.87
CA ASP A 146 -17.29 17.26 -2.03
C ASP A 146 -16.40 17.38 -3.28
N ASP A 147 -16.16 18.61 -3.73
CA ASP A 147 -15.39 18.90 -4.95
C ASP A 147 -13.95 18.39 -4.91
N ALA A 148 -13.35 18.26 -3.72
CA ALA A 148 -12.02 17.68 -3.54
C ALA A 148 -11.90 16.26 -4.13
N PHE A 149 -13.00 15.50 -4.18
CA PHE A 149 -13.06 14.16 -4.77
C PHE A 149 -13.27 14.17 -6.29
N ASN A 150 -13.27 15.33 -6.95
CA ASN A 150 -13.28 15.44 -8.41
C ASN A 150 -11.86 15.37 -9.00
N ASP A 151 -10.85 15.83 -8.26
CA ASP A 151 -9.46 15.66 -8.66
C ASP A 151 -9.07 14.17 -8.53
N LYS A 152 -8.77 13.53 -9.67
CA LYS A 152 -8.35 12.13 -9.73
C LYS A 152 -6.86 11.94 -9.47
N GLU A 153 -6.09 13.01 -9.55
CA GLU A 153 -4.63 13.00 -9.41
C GLU A 153 -4.18 13.39 -8.01
N ASN A 154 -5.07 13.97 -7.19
CA ASN A 154 -4.79 14.30 -5.79
C ASN A 154 -4.60 13.04 -4.93
N ALA A 155 -3.35 12.62 -4.75
CA ALA A 155 -3.00 11.45 -3.96
C ALA A 155 -3.38 11.58 -2.47
N LYS A 156 -3.28 12.79 -1.88
CA LYS A 156 -3.67 13.05 -0.48
C LYS A 156 -5.13 12.67 -0.19
N ILE A 157 -6.02 12.80 -1.18
CA ILE A 157 -7.43 12.39 -1.07
C ILE A 157 -7.66 10.96 -1.55
N ARG A 158 -7.03 10.58 -2.68
CA ARG A 158 -7.32 9.31 -3.35
C ARG A 158 -6.75 8.10 -2.61
N PHE A 159 -5.57 8.21 -2.04
CA PHE A 159 -4.93 7.09 -1.35
C PHE A 159 -5.74 6.67 -0.10
N PRO A 160 -6.08 7.59 0.83
CA PRO A 160 -6.89 7.24 2.00
C PRO A 160 -8.30 6.80 1.63
N LEU A 161 -8.88 7.37 0.56
CA LEU A 161 -10.17 6.93 0.02
C LEU A 161 -10.14 5.46 -0.39
N TYR A 162 -9.12 5.03 -1.15
CA TYR A 162 -9.03 3.65 -1.60
C TYR A 162 -8.79 2.69 -0.45
N GLN A 163 -7.96 3.07 0.54
CA GLN A 163 -7.79 2.30 1.77
C GLN A 163 -9.11 2.19 2.55
N ALA A 164 -9.91 3.26 2.63
CA ALA A 164 -11.21 3.24 3.27
C ALA A 164 -12.21 2.31 2.57
N ILE A 165 -12.25 2.35 1.23
CA ILE A 165 -13.09 1.48 0.42
C ILE A 165 -12.68 0.01 0.57
N GLU A 166 -11.38 -0.28 0.67
CA GLU A 166 -10.88 -1.62 0.99
C GLU A 166 -11.29 -2.07 2.41
N LYS A 167 -11.16 -1.20 3.42
CA LYS A 167 -11.65 -1.47 4.79
C LYS A 167 -13.15 -1.77 4.79
N LEU A 168 -13.95 -1.05 4.01
CA LEU A 168 -15.40 -1.28 3.87
C LEU A 168 -15.74 -2.62 3.19
N GLN A 169 -14.96 -3.06 2.20
CA GLN A 169 -15.09 -4.38 1.57
C GLN A 169 -14.83 -5.51 2.58
N ASN A 170 -13.86 -5.30 3.47
CA ASN A 170 -13.40 -6.31 4.42
C ASN A 170 -14.11 -6.27 5.79
N LYS A 171 -15.13 -5.43 5.97
CA LYS A 171 -15.84 -5.25 7.26
C LYS A 171 -16.44 -6.53 7.85
N LYS A 172 -16.66 -7.58 7.04
CA LYS A 172 -17.17 -8.90 7.47
C LYS A 172 -16.27 -10.05 7.01
N VAL A 173 -14.95 -9.93 7.14
CA VAL A 173 -14.04 -11.07 6.92
C VAL A 173 -14.21 -12.08 8.06
N VAL A 174 -14.64 -13.30 7.72
CA VAL A 174 -14.74 -14.44 8.65
C VAL A 174 -13.61 -15.40 8.32
N THR A 175 -12.76 -15.75 9.30
CA THR A 175 -11.73 -16.76 9.11
C THR A 175 -12.35 -18.15 9.17
N ILE A 176 -12.07 -19.00 8.17
CA ILE A 176 -12.41 -20.43 8.25
C ILE A 176 -11.56 -21.04 9.37
N LYS A 177 -12.20 -21.39 10.49
CA LYS A 177 -11.58 -22.16 11.56
C LYS A 177 -11.69 -23.64 11.21
N LYS A 178 -10.56 -24.33 11.04
CA LYS A 178 -10.54 -25.79 11.00
C LYS A 178 -10.95 -26.30 12.38
N LEU A 179 -12.10 -26.96 12.48
CA LEU A 179 -12.48 -27.68 13.69
C LEU A 179 -11.57 -28.92 13.78
N SER A 180 -10.59 -28.89 14.69
CA SER A 180 -9.91 -30.14 15.05
C SER A 180 -10.90 -30.98 15.84
N THR A 181 -11.39 -32.06 15.26
CA THR A 181 -12.13 -33.07 16.01
C THR A 181 -11.19 -33.63 17.07
N ARG A 182 -11.42 -33.31 18.36
CA ARG A 182 -10.88 -34.13 19.44
C ARG A 182 -11.49 -35.51 19.24
N ARG A 183 -10.73 -36.46 18.68
CA ARG A 183 -11.07 -37.88 18.86
C ARG A 183 -10.97 -38.11 20.37
N SER A 184 -12.11 -38.28 21.00
CA SER A 184 -12.22 -38.91 22.31
C SER A 184 -11.31 -40.14 22.33
N SER A 185 -10.30 -40.07 23.18
CA SER A 185 -9.39 -41.16 23.46
C SER A 185 -10.18 -42.35 24.01
N ILE A 186 -10.59 -43.25 23.12
CA ILE A 186 -10.81 -44.64 23.51
C ILE A 186 -9.41 -45.19 23.75
N ARG A 187 -9.08 -45.44 25.02
CA ARG A 187 -7.90 -46.21 25.39
C ARG A 187 -8.07 -47.62 24.82
N MET A 188 -7.45 -47.91 23.69
CA MET A 188 -7.03 -49.26 23.37
C MET A 188 -5.56 -49.36 23.76
N THR A 189 -5.30 -50.12 24.82
CA THR A 189 -3.96 -50.51 25.26
C THR A 189 -3.21 -51.19 24.11
N PRO A 190 -2.03 -50.70 23.70
CA PRO A 190 -1.20 -51.44 22.75
C PRO A 190 -0.63 -52.68 23.46
N GLN A 191 -0.80 -53.85 22.86
CA GLN A 191 0.03 -55.01 23.21
C GLN A 191 1.50 -54.71 22.90
N PRO A 192 2.46 -55.11 23.75
CA PRO A 192 3.86 -54.81 23.53
C PRO A 192 4.44 -55.71 22.43
N LEU A 193 4.98 -55.09 21.38
CA LEU A 193 5.95 -55.73 20.49
C LEU A 193 7.32 -55.63 21.16
N SER A 194 7.85 -56.80 21.54
CA SER A 194 9.15 -57.00 22.15
C SER A 194 10.30 -56.52 21.26
N TRP A 195 11.19 -55.70 21.80
CA TRP A 195 12.57 -55.55 21.35
C TRP A 195 13.51 -55.63 22.57
N PRO A 196 14.64 -56.37 22.49
CA PRO A 196 15.59 -56.48 23.60
C PRO A 196 16.48 -55.23 23.77
N ASN A 197 16.97 -55.15 25.01
CA ASN A 197 17.67 -54.11 25.77
C ASN A 197 18.98 -53.46 25.21
N ILE A 198 19.11 -52.16 25.54
CA ILE A 198 20.23 -51.42 26.20
C ILE A 198 21.68 -51.65 25.74
N SER A 199 22.26 -50.59 25.17
CA SER A 199 23.57 -49.97 25.48
C SER A 199 23.67 -48.70 24.61
N THR A 200 24.14 -47.53 25.00
CA THR A 200 24.78 -46.98 26.20
C THR A 200 24.63 -45.47 26.07
N LEU A 201 24.60 -44.75 27.20
CA LEU A 201 24.86 -43.31 27.23
C LEU A 201 26.13 -43.00 26.44
N ASP A 202 26.20 -41.85 25.75
CA ASP A 202 27.41 -41.02 25.72
C ASP A 202 27.12 -39.59 25.22
N TYR A 203 27.28 -38.67 26.18
CA TYR A 203 27.81 -37.31 26.15
C TYR A 203 27.19 -36.18 25.30
N MET A 204 26.69 -35.20 26.06
CA MET A 204 26.63 -33.77 25.74
C MET A 204 28.04 -33.19 25.53
N THR A 205 28.22 -32.37 24.49
CA THR A 205 28.61 -30.93 24.52
C THR A 205 28.95 -30.49 23.09
N PRO A 206 28.76 -29.20 22.78
CA PRO A 206 29.88 -28.50 22.15
C PRO A 206 30.15 -27.11 22.76
N THR A 207 31.43 -26.77 22.76
CA THR A 207 32.04 -25.44 22.95
C THR A 207 31.52 -24.40 21.97
#